data_AF-A0A3N5RIE0-F1
#
_entry.id   AF-A0A3N5RIE0-F1
#
_cell.length_a   1.000
_cell.length_b   1.000
_cell.length_c   1.000
_cell.angle_alpha   90.00
_cell.angle_beta   90.00
_cell.angle_gamma   90.00
#
_symmetry.space_group_name_H-M   'P 1'
#
loop_
_entity.id
_entity.type
_entity.pdbx_description
1 polymer ?
#
loop_
_entity_poly.entity_id
_entity_poly.type
_entity_poly.pdbx_seq_one_letter_code
_entity_poly.pdbx_strand_id
1 'polypeptide(L)'
;MKNKTMPVVQYSFAILVLLFTLAPIAWMFVTSISYHRDLISVPLKWIPPAVTFQRYIDIFTNPNNDIAYAFKIAMFNSLIVCGIVTLVSLIVGLLASYAFARLKFVFKEKLMYLILFTFMVPSVVLVIPLYLMVSRLGMLDSKITLTALYLSMV
;
A
#
# COMPACT_ATOMS: atom_id res chain seq x y z
N MET A 1 3.24 -34.33 -31.18
CA MET A 1 3.65 -32.97 -31.58
C MET A 1 2.99 -31.97 -30.63
N LYS A 2 3.77 -31.28 -29.79
CA LYS A 2 3.25 -30.36 -28.75
C LYS A 2 2.56 -29.18 -29.44
N ASN A 3 1.27 -28.99 -29.22
CA ASN A 3 0.44 -28.03 -29.94
C ASN A 3 0.93 -26.60 -29.67
N LYS A 4 1.67 -26.00 -30.61
CA LYS A 4 2.33 -24.69 -30.44
C LYS A 4 1.35 -23.51 -30.38
N THR A 5 0.07 -23.74 -30.65
CA THR A 5 -1.00 -22.72 -30.62
C THR A 5 -1.39 -22.30 -29.20
N MET A 6 -1.43 -23.24 -28.26
CA MET A 6 -1.81 -22.95 -26.86
C MET A 6 -0.84 -21.99 -26.17
N PRO A 7 0.50 -22.15 -26.27
CA PRO A 7 1.44 -21.17 -25.72
C PRO A 7 1.29 -19.79 -26.34
N VAL A 8 1.05 -19.70 -27.66
CA VAL A 8 0.90 -18.40 -28.34
C VAL A 8 -0.30 -17.64 -27.79
N VAL A 9 -1.46 -18.30 -27.63
CA VAL A 9 -2.65 -17.68 -27.04
C VAL A 9 -2.40 -17.24 -25.60
N GLN A 10 -1.73 -18.07 -24.80
CA GLN A 10 -1.36 -17.72 -23.42
C GLN A 10 -0.45 -16.50 -23.34
N TYR A 11 0.59 -16.43 -24.18
CA TYR A 11 1.50 -15.29 -24.23
C TYR A 11 0.80 -14.02 -24.74
N SER A 12 -0.03 -14.11 -25.78
CA SER A 12 -0.81 -12.97 -26.26
C SER A 12 -1.75 -12.43 -25.18
N PHE A 13 -2.43 -13.31 -24.45
CA PHE A 13 -3.29 -12.91 -23.33
C PHE A 13 -2.48 -12.27 -22.19
N ALA A 14 -1.34 -12.88 -21.81
CA ALA A 14 -0.44 -12.33 -20.80
C ALA A 14 0.08 -10.93 -21.17
N ILE A 15 0.45 -10.71 -22.44
CA ILE A 15 0.87 -9.40 -22.96
C ILE A 15 -0.27 -8.39 -22.85
N LEU A 16 -1.50 -8.77 -23.19
CA LEU A 16 -2.66 -7.89 -23.07
C LEU A 16 -2.91 -7.47 -21.63
N VAL A 17 -2.88 -8.42 -20.69
CA VAL A 17 -3.01 -8.13 -19.25
C VAL A 17 -1.87 -7.24 -18.76
N LEU A 18 -0.64 -7.48 -19.21
CA LEU A 18 0.53 -6.66 -18.88
C LEU A 18 0.35 -5.22 -19.39
N LEU A 19 -0.06 -5.03 -20.64
CA LEU A 19 -0.29 -3.68 -21.19
C LEU A 19 -1.42 -2.97 -20.44
N PHE A 20 -2.51 -3.67 -20.13
CA PHE A 20 -3.63 -3.10 -19.40
C PHE A 20 -3.26 -2.66 -17.97
N THR A 21 -2.46 -3.47 -17.27
CA THR A 21 -2.01 -3.18 -15.90
C THR A 21 -0.92 -2.11 -15.84
N LEU A 22 0.01 -2.09 -16.82
CA LEU A 22 1.08 -1.09 -16.88
C LEU A 22 0.65 0.24 -17.47
N ALA A 23 -0.40 0.28 -18.31
CA ALA A 23 -0.89 1.52 -18.91
C ALA A 23 -1.14 2.65 -17.89
N PRO A 24 -1.90 2.47 -16.78
CA PRO A 24 -2.10 3.53 -15.80
C PRO A 24 -0.81 3.92 -15.08
N ILE A 25 0.12 2.98 -14.85
CA ILE A 25 1.42 3.26 -14.21
C ILE A 25 2.30 4.10 -15.15
N ALA A 26 2.34 3.72 -16.43
CA ALA A 26 3.04 4.49 -17.46
C ALA A 26 2.45 5.90 -17.59
N TRP A 27 1.12 6.02 -17.52
CA TRP A 27 0.46 7.32 -17.51
C TRP A 27 0.84 8.16 -16.29
N MET A 28 0.84 7.58 -15.07
CA MET A 28 1.29 8.27 -13.87
C MET A 28 2.72 8.81 -14.03
N PHE A 29 3.63 8.01 -14.59
CA PHE A 29 4.99 8.45 -14.88
C PHE A 29 5.05 9.59 -15.90
N VAL A 30 4.30 9.51 -16.99
CA VAL A 30 4.24 10.59 -17.99
C VAL A 30 3.71 11.88 -17.35
N THR A 31 2.66 11.79 -16.54
CA THR A 31 2.08 12.96 -15.88
C THR A 31 2.99 13.60 -14.83
N SER A 32 3.84 12.82 -14.15
CA SER A 32 4.75 13.34 -13.12
C SER A 32 5.84 14.22 -13.74
N ILE A 33 6.30 13.89 -14.94
CA ILE A 33 7.31 14.64 -15.71
C ILE A 33 6.71 15.72 -16.65
N SER A 34 5.38 15.83 -16.71
CA SER A 34 4.67 16.81 -17.55
C SER A 34 4.44 18.14 -16.85
N TYR A 35 4.45 19.25 -17.58
CA TYR A 35 4.07 20.55 -17.03
C TYR A 35 2.58 20.62 -16.68
N HIS A 36 2.22 21.37 -15.63
CA HIS A 36 0.83 21.52 -15.19
C HIS A 36 -0.07 22.07 -16.30
N ARG A 37 0.42 23.05 -17.07
CA ARG A 37 -0.30 23.64 -18.22
C ARG A 37 -0.69 22.61 -19.30
N ASP A 38 0.14 21.58 -19.49
CA ASP A 38 -0.10 20.57 -20.52
C ASP A 38 -1.13 19.52 -20.05
N LEU A 39 -1.18 19.25 -18.73
CA LEU A 39 -2.15 18.34 -18.11
C LEU A 39 -3.59 18.86 -18.12
N ILE A 40 -3.77 20.18 -18.19
CA ILE A 40 -5.09 20.85 -18.23
C ILE A 40 -5.45 21.39 -19.61
N SER A 41 -4.58 21.19 -20.61
CA SER A 41 -4.81 21.67 -21.97
C SER A 41 -5.88 20.84 -22.70
N VAL A 42 -6.64 21.51 -23.57
CA VAL A 42 -7.64 20.88 -24.45
C VAL A 42 -7.20 21.11 -25.90
N PRO A 43 -6.97 20.05 -26.71
CA PRO A 43 -7.10 18.62 -26.39
C PRO A 43 -6.00 18.11 -25.44
N LEU A 44 -6.31 17.06 -24.66
CA LEU A 44 -5.36 16.43 -23.74
C LEU A 44 -4.15 15.88 -24.52
N LYS A 45 -2.95 16.29 -24.12
CA LYS A 45 -1.70 15.78 -24.68
C LYS A 45 -1.26 14.54 -23.91
N TRP A 46 -1.39 13.37 -24.56
CA TRP A 46 -0.96 12.09 -24.00
C TRP A 46 0.56 11.96 -23.89
N ILE A 47 1.32 12.71 -24.68
CA ILE A 47 2.78 12.78 -24.58
C ILE A 47 3.14 14.25 -24.37
N PRO A 48 3.87 14.60 -23.30
CA PRO A 48 4.21 15.98 -23.01
C PRO A 48 5.14 16.52 -24.10
N PRO A 49 4.89 17.75 -24.59
CA PRO A 49 5.76 18.38 -25.57
C PRO A 49 7.12 18.77 -24.97
N ALA A 50 7.19 18.94 -23.65
CA ALA A 50 8.41 19.23 -22.92
C ALA A 50 8.41 18.47 -21.58
N VAL A 51 9.55 17.85 -21.26
CA VAL A 51 9.78 17.08 -20.05
C VAL A 51 10.37 17.99 -18.97
N THR A 52 9.87 17.89 -17.74
CA THR A 52 10.44 18.60 -16.59
C THR A 52 10.58 17.69 -15.37
N PHE A 53 11.71 17.80 -14.69
CA PHE A 53 11.98 17.16 -13.40
C PHE A 53 11.86 18.14 -12.23
N GLN A 54 11.39 19.36 -12.47
CA GLN A 54 11.36 20.41 -11.46
C GLN A 54 10.54 19.99 -10.22
N ARG A 55 9.42 19.27 -10.41
CA ARG A 55 8.60 18.75 -9.30
C ARG A 55 9.36 17.78 -8.40
N TYR A 56 10.20 16.93 -8.97
CA TYR A 56 11.03 16.01 -8.20
C TYR A 56 12.06 16.80 -7.39
N ILE A 57 12.72 17.79 -8.00
CA ILE A 57 13.69 18.64 -7.32
C ILE A 57 12.98 19.43 -6.20
N ASP A 58 11.88 20.10 -6.49
CA ASP A 58 11.13 20.94 -5.56
C ASP A 58 10.67 20.18 -4.31
N ILE A 59 10.21 18.94 -4.46
CA ILE A 59 9.80 18.09 -3.33
C ILE A 59 10.96 17.82 -2.37
N PHE A 60 12.21 17.76 -2.85
CA PHE A 60 13.38 17.47 -2.02
C PHE A 60 14.16 18.71 -1.59
N THR A 61 14.21 19.77 -2.40
CA THR A 61 15.11 20.90 -2.17
C THR A 61 14.43 22.18 -1.72
N ASN A 62 13.12 22.35 -1.93
CA ASN A 62 12.45 23.60 -1.61
C ASN A 62 11.93 23.60 -0.15
N PRO A 63 12.58 24.32 0.78
CA PRO A 63 12.15 24.36 2.18
C PRO A 63 10.93 25.27 2.40
N ASN A 64 10.61 26.15 1.45
CA ASN A 64 9.49 27.10 1.54
C ASN A 64 8.19 26.55 0.93
N ASN A 65 8.16 25.26 0.58
CA ASN A 65 7.00 24.59 0.03
C ASN A 65 6.39 23.67 1.10
N ASP A 66 5.24 24.08 1.65
CA ASP A 66 4.51 23.31 2.67
C ASP A 66 4.20 21.88 2.21
N ILE A 67 3.94 21.68 0.91
CA ILE A 67 3.64 20.38 0.32
C ILE A 67 4.89 19.49 0.35
N ALA A 68 6.07 20.05 0.05
CA ALA A 68 7.34 19.33 0.10
C ALA A 68 7.69 18.90 1.53
N TYR A 69 7.47 19.79 2.51
CA TYR A 69 7.68 19.49 3.92
C TYR A 69 6.74 18.39 4.43
N ALA A 70 5.43 18.52 4.15
CA ALA A 70 4.43 17.52 4.54
C ALA A 70 4.72 16.15 3.90
N PHE A 71 5.12 16.13 2.63
CA PHE A 71 5.50 14.89 1.94
C PHE A 71 6.67 14.18 2.62
N LYS A 72 7.76 14.89 2.96
CA LYS A 72 8.92 14.30 3.64
C LYS A 72 8.56 13.68 4.98
N ILE A 73 7.76 14.40 5.78
CA ILE A 73 7.29 13.90 7.08
C ILE A 73 6.38 12.68 6.91
N ALA A 74 5.43 12.74 5.98
CA ALA A 74 4.51 11.64 5.71
C ALA A 74 5.27 10.38 5.23
N MET A 75 6.25 10.53 4.35
CA MET A 75 7.12 9.44 3.90
C MET A 75 7.93 8.84 5.05
N PHE A 76 8.56 9.67 5.88
CA PHE A 76 9.34 9.19 7.01
C PHE A 76 8.48 8.51 8.07
N ASN A 77 7.32 9.08 8.40
CA ASN A 77 6.34 8.46 9.29
C ASN A 77 5.87 7.11 8.73
N SER A 78 5.56 7.03 7.44
CA SER A 78 5.13 5.79 6.77
C SER A 78 6.21 4.72 6.81
N LEU A 79 7.47 5.09 6.56
CA LEU A 79 8.62 4.18 6.61
C LEU A 79 8.80 3.60 8.03
N ILE A 80 8.74 4.44 9.06
CA ILE A 80 8.86 4.01 10.46
C ILE A 80 7.69 3.09 10.83
N VAL A 81 6.45 3.52 10.57
CA VAL A 81 5.26 2.75 10.96
C VAL A 81 5.24 1.40 10.25
N CYS A 82 5.41 1.39 8.93
CA CYS A 82 5.44 0.15 8.15
C CYS A 82 6.59 -0.77 8.57
N GLY A 83 7.79 -0.22 8.81
CA GLY A 83 8.95 -0.99 9.26
C GLY A 83 8.70 -1.68 10.60
N ILE A 84 8.18 -0.94 11.59
CA ILE A 84 7.86 -1.48 12.91
C ILE A 84 6.75 -2.54 12.81
N VAL A 85 5.64 -2.23 12.13
CA VAL A 85 4.51 -3.15 11.96
C VAL A 85 4.98 -4.45 11.30
N THR A 86 5.74 -4.35 10.21
CA THR A 86 6.24 -5.53 9.48
C THR A 86 7.15 -6.38 10.35
N LEU A 87 8.10 -5.76 11.06
CA LEU A 87 9.05 -6.48 11.91
C LEU A 87 8.34 -7.23 13.04
N VAL A 88 7.44 -6.55 13.75
CA VAL A 88 6.70 -7.16 14.87
C VAL A 88 5.75 -8.25 14.35
N SER A 89 5.04 -7.99 13.25
CA SER A 89 4.13 -8.98 12.64
C SER A 89 4.87 -10.22 12.16
N LEU A 90 6.08 -10.07 11.62
CA LEU A 90 6.91 -11.22 11.25
C LEU A 90 7.33 -12.04 12.47
N ILE A 91 7.79 -11.40 13.54
CA ILE A 91 8.21 -12.12 14.77
C ILE A 91 7.03 -12.90 15.35
N VAL A 92 5.90 -12.23 15.56
CA VAL A 92 4.69 -12.84 16.15
C VAL A 92 4.10 -13.89 15.20
N GLY A 93 3.99 -13.55 13.92
CA GLY A 93 3.43 -14.41 12.88
C GLY A 93 4.25 -15.67 12.65
N LEU A 94 5.59 -15.60 12.69
CA LEU A 94 6.47 -16.76 12.58
C LEU A 94 6.28 -17.71 13.76
N LEU A 95 6.22 -17.19 14.98
CA LEU A 95 6.01 -18.00 16.19
C LEU A 95 4.63 -18.66 16.18
N ALA A 96 3.58 -17.91 15.84
CA ALA A 96 2.23 -18.43 15.72
C ALA A 96 2.15 -19.50 14.63
N SER A 97 2.64 -19.19 13.42
CA SER A 97 2.67 -20.13 12.29
C SER A 97 3.42 -21.42 12.62
N TYR A 98 4.57 -21.34 13.30
CA TYR A 98 5.30 -22.52 13.75
C TYR A 98 4.48 -23.37 14.72
N ALA A 99 3.83 -22.75 15.70
CA ALA A 99 2.97 -23.46 16.65
C ALA A 99 1.82 -24.17 15.93
N PHE A 100 1.13 -23.51 14.99
CA PHE A 100 0.08 -24.13 14.20
C PHE A 100 0.59 -25.20 13.21
N ALA A 101 1.78 -25.04 12.63
CA ALA A 101 2.31 -25.99 11.66
C ALA A 101 2.90 -27.25 12.31
N ARG A 102 3.58 -27.11 13.45
CA ARG A 102 4.39 -28.19 14.04
C ARG A 102 3.88 -28.73 15.37
N LEU A 103 3.22 -27.91 16.20
CA LEU A 103 2.76 -28.35 17.51
C LEU A 103 1.36 -28.97 17.43
N LYS A 104 1.10 -29.92 18.34
CA LYS A 104 -0.22 -30.50 18.59
C LYS A 104 -0.73 -29.96 19.92
N PHE A 105 -1.85 -29.25 19.91
CA PHE A 105 -2.45 -28.65 21.09
C PHE A 105 -3.98 -28.66 20.98
N VAL A 106 -4.66 -28.66 22.13
CA VAL A 106 -6.08 -29.01 22.28
C VAL A 106 -7.04 -28.05 21.54
N PHE A 107 -6.68 -26.77 21.38
CA PHE A 107 -7.55 -25.75 20.78
C PHE A 107 -7.14 -25.31 19.36
N LYS A 108 -6.30 -26.09 18.68
CA LYS A 108 -5.72 -25.74 17.38
C LYS A 108 -6.76 -25.35 16.33
N GLU A 109 -7.75 -26.18 16.08
CA GLU A 109 -8.74 -25.92 15.03
C GLU A 109 -9.62 -24.71 15.36
N LYS A 110 -10.08 -24.61 16.63
CA LYS A 110 -10.94 -23.49 17.07
C LYS A 110 -10.22 -22.14 16.96
N LEU A 111 -8.95 -22.08 17.37
CA LEU A 111 -8.15 -20.86 17.23
C LEU A 111 -7.87 -20.51 15.77
N MET A 112 -7.66 -21.51 14.91
CA MET A 112 -7.49 -21.28 13.48
C MET A 112 -8.76 -20.68 12.85
N TYR A 113 -9.94 -21.21 13.19
CA TYR A 113 -11.21 -20.63 12.73
C TYR A 113 -11.44 -19.22 13.29
N LEU A 114 -11.06 -18.95 14.53
CA LEU A 114 -11.16 -17.60 15.12
C LEU A 114 -10.31 -16.58 14.35
N ILE A 115 -9.07 -16.94 13.99
CA ILE A 115 -8.17 -16.09 13.19
C ILE A 115 -8.75 -15.87 11.77
N LEU A 116 -9.30 -16.91 11.15
CA LEU A 116 -9.94 -16.76 9.84
C LEU A 116 -11.16 -15.84 9.91
N PHE A 117 -11.97 -15.96 10.97
CA PHE A 117 -13.13 -15.10 11.18
C PHE A 117 -12.74 -13.62 11.31
N THR A 118 -11.63 -13.31 12.00
CA THR A 118 -11.14 -11.92 12.10
C THR A 118 -10.78 -11.32 10.74
N PHE A 119 -10.27 -12.11 9.79
CA PHE A 119 -9.98 -11.62 8.43
C PHE A 119 -11.25 -11.36 7.58
N MET A 120 -12.39 -11.94 7.96
CA MET A 120 -13.66 -11.71 7.26
C MET A 120 -14.33 -10.41 7.70
N VAL A 121 -13.93 -9.83 8.84
CA VAL A 121 -14.48 -8.57 9.33
C VAL A 121 -13.93 -7.42 8.47
N PRO A 122 -14.80 -6.66 7.77
CA PRO A 122 -14.35 -5.55 6.95
C PRO A 122 -13.78 -4.43 7.84
N SER A 123 -12.52 -4.06 7.60
CA SER A 123 -11.79 -3.07 8.40
C SER A 123 -12.49 -1.71 8.49
N VAL A 124 -13.23 -1.32 7.45
CA VAL A 124 -14.00 -0.06 7.42
C VAL A 124 -15.05 0.02 8.53
N VAL A 125 -15.63 -1.10 8.96
CA VAL A 125 -16.63 -1.14 10.05
C VAL A 125 -15.98 -0.89 11.41
N LEU A 126 -14.69 -1.18 11.54
CA LEU A 126 -13.92 -0.99 12.78
C LEU A 126 -13.43 0.44 12.96
N VAL A 127 -13.44 1.28 11.92
CA VAL A 127 -12.86 2.64 11.98
C VAL A 127 -13.54 3.51 13.04
N ILE A 128 -14.88 3.55 13.05
CA ILE A 128 -15.65 4.35 14.02
C ILE A 128 -15.41 3.90 15.47
N PRO A 129 -15.58 2.61 15.83
CA PRO A 129 -15.36 2.20 17.21
C PRO A 129 -13.90 2.38 17.66
N LEU A 130 -12.92 2.14 16.79
CA LEU A 130 -11.51 2.37 17.12
C LEU A 130 -11.22 3.86 17.32
N TYR A 131 -11.77 4.74 16.49
CA TYR A 131 -11.66 6.19 16.68
C TYR A 131 -12.21 6.62 18.04
N LEU A 132 -13.41 6.16 18.41
CA LEU A 132 -14.03 6.49 19.70
C LEU A 132 -13.19 5.97 20.88
N MET A 133 -12.64 4.76 20.76
CA MET A 133 -11.78 4.17 21.78
C MET A 133 -10.50 5.00 21.99
N VAL A 134 -9.80 5.32 20.90
CA VAL A 134 -8.56 6.13 20.94
C VAL A 134 -8.84 7.56 21.41
N SER A 135 -9.96 8.14 20.98
CA SER A 135 -10.41 9.47 21.39
C SER A 135 -10.62 9.54 22.91
N ARG A 136 -11.28 8.54 23.50
CA ARG A 136 -11.45 8.43 24.96
C ARG A 136 -10.14 8.26 25.70
N LEU A 137 -9.14 7.64 25.08
CA LEU A 137 -7.80 7.50 25.64
C LEU A 137 -6.95 8.79 25.49
N GLY A 138 -7.43 9.80 24.75
CA GLY A 138 -6.67 11.02 24.48
C GLY A 138 -5.44 10.80 23.59
N MET A 139 -5.37 9.67 22.89
CA MET A 139 -4.21 9.25 22.08
C MET A 139 -4.40 9.49 20.58
N LEU A 140 -5.26 10.45 20.21
CA LEU A 140 -5.44 10.84 18.82
C LEU A 140 -4.17 11.48 18.27
N ASP A 141 -4.01 11.41 16.95
CA ASP A 141 -2.88 12.01 16.22
C ASP A 141 -1.49 11.58 16.70
N SER A 142 -1.34 10.31 17.09
CA SER A 142 -0.08 9.73 17.54
C SER A 142 0.37 8.58 16.65
N LYS A 143 1.66 8.57 16.30
CA LYS A 143 2.31 7.46 15.58
C LYS A 143 2.19 6.14 16.33
N ILE A 144 2.27 6.17 17.66
CA ILE A 144 2.18 4.97 18.49
C ILE A 144 0.81 4.33 18.35
N THR A 145 -0.24 5.16 18.42
CA THR A 145 -1.63 4.74 18.20
C THR A 145 -1.78 4.12 16.82
N LEU A 146 -1.30 4.79 15.77
CA LEU A 146 -1.40 4.28 14.41
C LEU A 146 -0.69 2.92 14.25
N THR A 147 0.52 2.78 14.79
CA THR A 147 1.27 1.51 14.78
C THR A 147 0.52 0.40 15.54
N ALA A 148 -0.01 0.69 16.72
CA ALA A 148 -0.74 -0.27 17.53
C ALA A 148 -2.04 -0.73 16.85
N LEU A 149 -2.76 0.19 16.19
CA LEU A 149 -3.95 -0.14 15.41
C LEU A 149 -3.62 -1.00 14.19
N TYR A 150 -2.52 -0.74 13.48
CA TYR A 150 -2.10 -1.61 12.39
C TYR A 150 -1.70 -3.00 12.87
N LEU A 151 -1.03 -3.12 14.01
CA LEU A 151 -0.68 -4.42 14.60
C LEU A 151 -1.90 -5.25 15.02
N SER A 152 -3.05 -4.64 15.31
CA SER A 152 -4.27 -5.38 15.62
C SER A 152 -5.08 -5.80 14.39
N MET A 153 -4.78 -5.22 13.22
CA MET A 153 -5.45 -5.50 11.95
C MET A 153 -4.70 -6.50 11.06
N VAL A 154 -3.43 -6.77 11.37
CA VAL A 154 -2.57 -7.74 10.67
C VAL A 154 -2.59 -9.07 11.41
#